data_AF-A0A7Y9BJW8-F1
#
_entry.id   AF-A0A7Y9BJW8-F1
#
_cell.length_a   1.000
_cell.length_b   1.000
_cell.length_c   1.000
_cell.angle_alpha   90.00
_cell.angle_beta   90.00
_cell.angle_gamma   90.00
#
_symmetry.space_group_name_H-M   'P 1'
#
loop_
_entity.id
_entity.type
_entity.pdbx_description
1 polymer ?
#
loop_
_entity_poly.entity_id
_entity_poly.type
_entity_poly.pdbx_seq_one_letter_code
_entity_poly.pdbx_strand_id
1 'polypeptide(L)'
;RAAAPPAVPGLPPACPDEPGVPGAPDPLALDQLATDAAARALALLRTGEDPIGGLTLWQDAVRLASAHHTAGLTGAARALYRDLARATGRTTTDLARAASAWRQGGLPALNALEEPWDPPAGPFDRARPALLAASRGSFRPDRNRLTAGTRQLRLGRDGLWYAYEARPGSEDWWPAGRPSADPVSALPY
;
A
#
# COMPACT_ATOMS: atom_id res chain seq x y z
N ARG A 1 -0.63 27.03 -27.55
CA ARG A 1 0.43 26.14 -27.02
C ARG A 1 0.09 25.89 -25.56
N ALA A 2 -0.30 24.67 -25.18
CA ALA A 2 -0.61 24.38 -23.77
C ALA A 2 0.64 24.64 -22.92
N ALA A 3 0.49 25.32 -21.79
CA ALA A 3 1.59 25.56 -20.86
C ALA A 3 2.07 24.22 -20.28
N ALA A 4 3.38 24.10 -20.06
CA ALA A 4 3.92 22.92 -19.38
C ALA A 4 3.33 22.81 -17.97
N PRO A 5 2.97 21.61 -17.51
CA PRO A 5 2.42 21.43 -16.17
C PRO A 5 3.45 21.81 -15.09
N PRO A 6 3.01 22.32 -13.94
CA PRO A 6 3.91 22.70 -12.85
C PRO A 6 4.68 21.47 -12.32
N ALA A 7 5.86 21.70 -11.72
CA ALA A 7 6.70 20.60 -11.22
C ALA A 7 6.13 19.93 -9.96
N VAL A 8 5.39 20.69 -9.14
CA VAL A 8 4.80 20.27 -7.86
C VAL A 8 3.33 20.72 -7.79
N PRO A 9 2.48 20.00 -7.02
CA PRO A 9 1.11 20.46 -6.79
C PRO A 9 1.13 21.82 -6.10
N GLY A 10 0.17 22.68 -6.45
CA GLY A 10 -0.07 23.89 -5.67
C GLY A 10 -0.53 23.53 -4.25
N LEU A 11 -0.16 24.36 -3.27
CA LEU A 11 -0.71 24.22 -1.93
C LEU A 11 -2.18 24.67 -1.95
N PRO A 12 -3.14 23.85 -1.50
CA PRO A 12 -4.53 24.27 -1.40
C PRO A 12 -4.66 25.44 -0.40
N PRO A 13 -5.66 26.32 -0.56
CA PRO A 13 -5.97 27.32 0.45
C PRO A 13 -6.36 26.61 1.75
N ALA A 14 -5.89 27.13 2.88
CA ALA A 14 -6.26 26.60 4.20
C ALA A 14 -7.77 26.60 4.36
N CYS A 15 -8.33 25.49 4.87
CA CYS A 15 -9.74 25.45 5.25
C CYS A 15 -9.98 26.49 6.35
N PRO A 16 -10.99 27.37 6.23
CA PRO A 16 -11.30 28.30 7.30
C PRO A 16 -11.67 27.50 8.56
N ASP A 17 -11.02 27.83 9.68
CA ASP A 17 -11.37 27.31 11.00
C ASP A 17 -12.66 28.00 11.45
N GLU A 18 -13.82 27.55 10.96
CA GLU A 18 -15.15 27.94 11.46
C GLU A 18 -15.48 27.09 12.69
N PRO A 19 -15.35 27.61 13.92
CA PRO A 19 -15.53 26.78 15.11
C PRO A 19 -17.02 26.51 15.34
N GLY A 20 -17.39 25.25 15.53
CA GLY A 20 -18.63 24.91 16.24
C GLY A 20 -19.86 24.60 15.40
N VAL A 21 -19.74 24.33 14.09
CA VAL A 21 -20.86 23.73 13.33
C VAL A 21 -20.96 22.24 13.68
N PRO A 22 -22.05 21.79 14.33
CA PRO A 22 -22.21 20.37 14.66
C PRO A 22 -22.25 19.53 13.38
N GLY A 23 -21.36 18.54 13.27
CA GLY A 23 -21.27 17.67 12.09
C GLY A 23 -20.41 18.21 10.95
N ALA A 24 -19.70 19.34 11.13
CA ALA A 24 -18.69 19.77 10.17
C ALA A 24 -17.59 18.71 10.00
N PRO A 25 -17.08 18.48 8.78
CA PRO A 25 -15.93 17.62 8.56
C PRO A 25 -14.70 18.15 9.32
N ASP A 26 -13.87 17.23 9.82
CA ASP A 26 -12.61 17.58 10.48
C ASP A 26 -11.71 18.42 9.53
N PRO A 27 -11.26 19.63 9.93
CA PRO A 27 -10.45 20.50 9.09
C PRO A 27 -9.17 19.82 8.57
N LEU A 28 -8.56 18.95 9.38
CA LEU A 28 -7.39 18.18 8.95
C LEU A 28 -7.74 17.19 7.82
N ALA A 29 -8.91 16.54 7.89
CA ALA A 29 -9.40 15.67 6.83
C ALA A 29 -9.68 16.45 5.53
N LEU A 30 -10.17 17.70 5.63
CA LEU A 30 -10.39 18.57 4.48
C LEU A 30 -9.09 19.02 3.81
N ASP A 31 -8.09 19.42 4.60
CA ASP A 31 -6.76 19.78 4.08
C ASP A 31 -6.08 18.60 3.37
N GLN A 32 -6.26 17.40 3.92
CA GLN A 32 -5.79 16.16 3.30
C GLN A 32 -6.49 15.86 1.98
N LEU A 33 -7.81 15.99 1.94
CA LEU A 33 -8.59 15.81 0.71
C LEU A 33 -8.18 16.83 -0.36
N ALA A 34 -7.94 18.07 0.02
CA ALA A 34 -7.49 19.12 -0.90
C ALA A 34 -6.07 18.84 -1.43
N THR A 35 -5.17 18.37 -0.57
CA THR A 35 -3.81 17.95 -0.96
C THR A 35 -3.85 16.76 -1.93
N ASP A 36 -4.69 15.76 -1.65
CA ASP A 36 -4.88 14.60 -2.53
C ASP A 36 -5.44 15.02 -3.90
N ALA A 37 -6.46 15.89 -3.91
CA ALA A 37 -7.06 16.41 -5.13
C ALA A 37 -6.04 17.18 -5.98
N ALA A 38 -5.19 18.00 -5.35
CA ALA A 38 -4.12 18.72 -6.04
C ALA A 38 -3.07 17.78 -6.64
N ALA A 39 -2.66 16.73 -5.90
CA ALA A 39 -1.73 15.72 -6.39
C ALA A 39 -2.33 14.93 -7.58
N ARG A 40 -3.60 14.55 -7.50
CA ARG A 40 -4.33 13.87 -8.57
C ARG A 40 -4.47 14.73 -9.82
N ALA A 41 -4.86 15.99 -9.66
CA ALA A 41 -4.96 16.94 -10.76
C ALA A 41 -3.60 17.10 -11.47
N LEU A 42 -2.50 17.15 -10.70
CA LEU A 42 -1.16 17.20 -11.29
C LEU A 42 -0.81 15.92 -12.05
N ALA A 43 -1.11 14.74 -11.50
CA ALA A 43 -0.87 13.47 -12.18
C ALA A 43 -1.61 13.43 -13.52
N LEU A 44 -2.91 13.74 -13.50
CA LEU A 44 -3.76 13.86 -14.69
C LEU A 44 -3.18 14.83 -15.73
N LEU A 45 -2.72 16.01 -15.31
CA LEU A 45 -2.11 17.00 -16.21
C LEU A 45 -0.80 16.52 -16.83
N ARG A 46 -0.02 15.67 -16.13
CA ARG A 46 1.29 15.20 -16.58
C ARG A 46 1.22 13.95 -17.44
N THR A 47 0.31 13.02 -17.13
CA THR A 47 0.25 11.70 -17.77
C THR A 47 -0.98 11.53 -18.65
N GLY A 48 -2.01 12.36 -18.47
CA GLY A 48 -3.33 12.14 -19.08
C GLY A 48 -4.13 11.01 -18.42
N GLU A 49 -3.60 10.41 -17.35
CA GLU A 49 -4.20 9.26 -16.68
C GLU A 49 -4.65 9.61 -15.27
N ASP A 50 -5.84 9.13 -14.91
CA ASP A 50 -6.38 9.29 -13.57
C ASP A 50 -5.76 8.24 -12.64
N PRO A 51 -4.95 8.64 -11.63
CA PRO A 51 -4.30 7.68 -10.75
C PRO A 51 -5.28 6.89 -9.86
N ILE A 52 -6.53 7.33 -9.75
CA ILE A 52 -7.58 6.58 -9.04
C ILE A 52 -8.63 5.98 -9.98
N GLY A 53 -8.49 6.22 -11.29
CA GLY A 53 -9.41 5.71 -12.30
C GLY A 53 -9.41 4.17 -12.27
N GLY A 54 -10.55 3.58 -11.91
CA GLY A 54 -10.71 2.13 -11.84
C GLY A 54 -10.35 1.50 -10.49
N LEU A 55 -9.96 2.28 -9.46
CA LEU A 55 -9.85 1.74 -8.11
C LEU A 55 -11.23 1.40 -7.53
N THR A 56 -11.30 0.26 -6.84
CA THR A 56 -12.48 -0.06 -6.03
C THR A 56 -12.54 0.82 -4.78
N LEU A 57 -13.71 0.90 -4.14
CA LEU A 57 -13.87 1.63 -2.86
C LEU A 57 -12.83 1.19 -1.82
N TRP A 58 -12.55 -0.11 -1.74
CA TRP A 58 -11.54 -0.64 -0.83
C TRP A 58 -10.13 -0.19 -1.20
N GLN A 59 -9.75 -0.27 -2.48
CA GLN A 59 -8.43 0.13 -2.93
C GLN A 59 -8.18 1.63 -2.72
N ASP A 60 -9.19 2.47 -2.96
CA ASP A 60 -9.08 3.91 -2.70
C ASP A 60 -9.00 4.22 -1.19
N ALA A 61 -9.78 3.54 -0.35
CA ALA A 61 -9.66 3.66 1.11
C ALA A 61 -8.26 3.28 1.60
N VAL A 62 -7.66 2.21 1.05
CA VAL A 62 -6.30 1.79 1.35
C VAL A 62 -5.27 2.84 0.89
N ARG A 63 -5.44 3.41 -0.31
CA ARG A 63 -4.60 4.48 -0.83
C ARG A 63 -4.62 5.70 0.07
N LEU A 64 -5.82 6.16 0.46
CA LEU A 64 -5.99 7.28 1.40
C LEU A 64 -5.31 6.98 2.74
N ALA A 65 -5.58 5.81 3.33
CA ALA A 65 -4.93 5.38 4.57
C ALA A 65 -3.40 5.32 4.47
N SER A 66 -2.85 4.95 3.30
CA SER A 66 -1.41 4.82 3.07
C SER A 66 -0.65 6.14 3.14
N ALA A 67 -1.29 7.27 2.79
CA ALA A 67 -0.71 8.61 2.86
C ALA A 67 -0.43 9.06 4.30
N HIS A 68 -1.09 8.44 5.29
CA HIS A 68 -0.94 8.75 6.70
C HIS A 68 0.08 7.83 7.38
N HIS A 69 1.35 8.24 7.35
CA HIS A 69 2.43 7.56 8.07
C HIS A 69 2.25 7.60 9.60
N THR A 70 1.42 8.51 10.12
CA THR A 70 1.12 8.70 11.56
C THR A 70 -0.14 7.95 12.03
N ALA A 71 -0.51 6.86 11.36
CA ALA A 71 -1.66 6.04 11.71
C ALA A 71 -1.72 5.76 13.23
N GLY A 72 -2.73 6.31 13.90
CA GLY A 72 -2.97 6.11 15.34
C GLY A 72 -2.20 7.03 16.30
N LEU A 73 -1.33 7.92 15.83
CA LEU A 73 -0.58 8.88 16.66
C LEU A 73 -1.38 10.14 17.01
N THR A 74 -2.39 10.48 16.20
CA THR A 74 -3.31 11.60 16.46
C THR A 74 -4.76 11.13 16.56
N GLY A 75 -5.62 11.93 17.21
CA GLY A 75 -7.06 11.66 17.30
C GLY A 75 -7.72 11.60 15.92
N ALA A 76 -7.35 12.53 15.04
CA ALA A 76 -7.87 12.61 13.67
C ALA A 76 -7.46 11.39 12.81
N ALA A 77 -6.19 10.96 12.85
CA ALA A 77 -5.75 9.78 12.11
C ALA A 77 -6.50 8.51 12.56
N ARG A 78 -6.83 8.42 13.86
CA ARG A 78 -7.60 7.29 14.39
C ARG A 78 -9.09 7.34 13.99
N ALA A 79 -9.67 8.53 13.86
CA ALA A 79 -11.03 8.70 13.34
C ALA A 79 -11.10 8.26 11.88
N LEU A 80 -10.19 8.78 11.03
CA LEU A 80 -10.12 8.44 9.62
C LEU A 80 -10.01 6.93 9.38
N TYR A 81 -9.07 6.25 10.06
CA TYR A 81 -8.91 4.80 9.92
C TYR A 81 -10.18 4.02 10.29
N ARG A 82 -10.89 4.47 11.33
CA ARG A 82 -12.14 3.85 11.78
C ARG A 82 -13.24 4.04 10.75
N ASP A 83 -13.37 5.23 10.20
CA ASP A 83 -14.41 5.58 9.25
C ASP A 83 -14.20 4.88 7.91
N LEU A 84 -12.96 4.84 7.41
CA LEU A 84 -12.59 4.08 6.20
C LEU A 84 -12.82 2.58 6.38
N ALA A 85 -12.40 2.01 7.50
CA ALA A 85 -12.62 0.60 7.80
C ALA A 85 -14.12 0.27 7.86
N ARG A 86 -14.91 1.12 8.53
CA ARG A 86 -16.37 0.99 8.61
C ARG A 86 -17.04 1.10 7.24
N ALA A 87 -16.65 2.08 6.43
CA ALA A 87 -17.22 2.30 5.10
C ALA A 87 -16.93 1.14 4.12
N THR A 88 -15.84 0.40 4.35
CA THR A 88 -15.42 -0.74 3.53
C THR A 88 -15.80 -2.10 4.12
N GLY A 89 -16.44 -2.13 5.29
CA GLY A 89 -16.80 -3.37 5.99
C GLY A 89 -15.59 -4.19 6.46
N ARG A 90 -14.44 -3.53 6.69
CA ARG A 90 -13.17 -4.16 7.11
C ARG A 90 -12.79 -3.72 8.52
N THR A 91 -11.81 -4.39 9.12
CA THR A 91 -11.24 -3.94 10.40
C THR A 91 -10.17 -2.87 10.18
N THR A 92 -9.89 -2.09 11.22
CA THR A 92 -8.76 -1.13 11.18
C THR A 92 -7.41 -1.84 11.01
N THR A 93 -7.28 -3.07 11.50
CA THR A 93 -6.10 -3.91 11.31
C THR A 93 -5.92 -4.32 9.84
N ASP A 94 -7.00 -4.74 9.17
CA ASP A 94 -6.97 -5.05 7.73
C ASP A 94 -6.54 -3.83 6.93
N LEU A 95 -7.14 -2.66 7.24
CA LEU A 95 -6.80 -1.39 6.60
C LEU A 95 -5.34 -1.00 6.85
N ALA A 96 -4.82 -1.18 8.06
CA ALA A 96 -3.42 -0.91 8.37
C ALA A 96 -2.46 -1.82 7.60
N ARG A 97 -2.79 -3.12 7.49
CA ARG A 97 -1.99 -4.09 6.72
C ARG A 97 -2.00 -3.76 5.23
N ALA A 98 -3.17 -3.48 4.67
CA ALA A 98 -3.33 -3.10 3.27
C ALA A 98 -2.65 -1.76 2.96
N ALA A 99 -2.77 -0.76 3.83
CA ALA A 99 -2.06 0.52 3.70
C ALA A 99 -0.55 0.34 3.74
N SER A 100 -0.04 -0.61 4.55
CA SER A 100 1.38 -0.96 4.55
C SER A 100 1.81 -1.60 3.24
N ALA A 101 0.98 -2.44 2.63
CA ALA A 101 1.26 -3.05 1.33
C ALA A 101 1.27 -1.98 0.24
N TRP A 102 0.29 -1.07 0.25
CA TRP A 102 0.25 0.05 -0.68
C TRP A 102 1.48 0.95 -0.57
N ARG A 103 2.01 1.20 0.63
CA ARG A 103 3.28 1.93 0.78
C ARG A 103 4.48 1.15 0.25
N GLN A 104 4.45 -0.17 0.31
CA GLN A 104 5.53 -1.04 -0.20
C GLN A 104 5.63 -0.96 -1.72
N GLY A 105 4.51 -0.95 -2.45
CA GLY A 105 4.54 -0.93 -3.91
C GLY A 105 3.20 -0.68 -4.61
N GLY A 106 2.31 0.10 -4.01
CA GLY A 106 1.04 0.53 -4.59
C GLY A 106 0.04 -0.61 -4.78
N LEU A 107 -0.78 -0.48 -5.83
CA LEU A 107 -1.82 -1.45 -6.17
C LEU A 107 -1.25 -2.87 -6.43
N PRO A 108 -0.13 -3.08 -7.16
CA PRO A 108 0.45 -4.41 -7.32
C PRO A 108 0.82 -5.10 -6.00
N ALA A 109 1.32 -4.33 -5.02
CA ALA A 109 1.62 -4.84 -3.68
C ALA A 109 0.36 -5.20 -2.89
N LEU A 110 -0.70 -4.39 -2.99
CA LEU A 110 -2.01 -4.71 -2.41
C LEU A 110 -2.58 -6.01 -3.01
N ASN A 111 -2.49 -6.17 -4.33
CA ASN A 111 -2.94 -7.40 -4.99
C ASN A 111 -2.10 -8.61 -4.53
N ALA A 112 -0.78 -8.46 -4.37
CA ALA A 112 0.06 -9.53 -3.82
C ALA A 112 -0.30 -9.88 -2.35
N LEU A 113 -0.82 -8.93 -1.58
CA LEU A 113 -1.34 -9.17 -0.23
C LEU A 113 -2.66 -9.96 -0.26
N GLU A 114 -3.61 -9.58 -1.11
CA GLU A 114 -4.99 -10.07 -1.03
C GLU A 114 -5.32 -11.22 -1.98
N GLU A 115 -4.65 -11.31 -3.13
CA GLU A 115 -5.01 -12.23 -4.21
C GLU A 115 -3.89 -13.23 -4.49
N PRO A 116 -3.95 -14.44 -3.91
CA PRO A 116 -3.08 -15.51 -4.35
C PRO A 116 -3.43 -15.92 -5.78
N TRP A 117 -2.41 -16.24 -6.57
CA TRP A 117 -2.56 -16.68 -7.95
C TRP A 117 -1.50 -17.73 -8.29
N ASP A 118 -1.67 -18.45 -9.39
CA ASP A 118 -0.75 -19.51 -9.83
C ASP A 118 0.20 -19.00 -10.92
N PRO A 119 1.44 -18.60 -10.57
CA PRO A 119 2.45 -18.17 -11.54
C PRO A 119 3.06 -19.35 -12.31
N PRO A 120 3.68 -19.08 -13.48
CA PRO A 120 4.61 -20.02 -14.08
C PRO A 120 5.71 -20.44 -13.11
N ALA A 121 6.25 -21.66 -13.24
CA ALA A 121 7.28 -22.18 -12.32
C ALA A 121 8.62 -21.42 -12.40
N GLY A 122 8.97 -20.85 -13.56
CA GLY A 122 10.29 -20.27 -13.84
C GLY A 122 10.83 -19.27 -12.80
N PRO A 123 10.06 -18.27 -12.33
CA PRO A 123 10.48 -17.40 -11.23
C PRO A 123 10.85 -18.15 -9.94
N PHE A 124 10.15 -19.23 -9.60
CA PHE A 124 10.37 -20.02 -8.39
C PHE A 124 11.60 -20.92 -8.52
N ASP A 125 11.80 -21.50 -9.71
CA ASP A 125 12.97 -22.31 -10.04
C ASP A 125 14.27 -21.49 -9.95
N ARG A 126 14.22 -20.19 -10.25
CA ARG A 126 15.34 -19.26 -10.04
C ARG A 126 15.44 -18.78 -8.59
N ALA A 127 14.31 -18.47 -7.95
CA ALA A 127 14.29 -17.85 -6.64
C ALA A 127 14.79 -18.78 -5.53
N ARG A 128 14.32 -20.03 -5.51
CA ARG A 128 14.60 -20.96 -4.40
C ARG A 128 16.10 -21.29 -4.26
N PRO A 129 16.85 -21.63 -5.34
CA PRO A 129 18.29 -21.82 -5.24
C PRO A 129 19.03 -20.55 -4.83
N ALA A 130 18.62 -19.38 -5.31
CA ALA A 130 19.24 -18.10 -4.94
C ALA A 130 19.08 -17.79 -3.44
N LEU A 131 17.88 -18.00 -2.90
CA LEU A 131 17.61 -17.84 -1.46
C LEU A 131 18.41 -18.81 -0.60
N LEU A 132 18.55 -20.07 -1.06
CA LEU A 132 19.34 -21.09 -0.37
C LEU A 132 20.85 -20.74 -0.38
N ALA A 133 21.38 -20.33 -1.53
CA ALA A 133 22.78 -19.93 -1.68
C ALA A 133 23.14 -18.69 -0.85
N ALA A 134 22.18 -17.78 -0.66
CA ALA A 134 22.32 -16.60 0.19
C ALA A 134 22.06 -16.87 1.69
N SER A 135 21.93 -18.15 2.10
CA SER A 135 21.65 -18.55 3.49
C SER A 135 20.39 -17.90 4.09
N ARG A 136 19.40 -17.56 3.27
CA ARG A 136 18.15 -16.93 3.73
C ARG A 136 17.14 -17.93 4.32
N GLY A 137 17.39 -19.23 4.16
CA GLY A 137 16.54 -20.32 4.65
C GLY A 137 15.94 -21.16 3.51
N SER A 138 15.27 -22.25 3.88
CA SER A 138 14.61 -23.16 2.93
C SER A 138 13.15 -22.75 2.73
N PHE A 139 12.88 -22.06 1.62
CA PHE A 139 11.55 -21.58 1.28
C PHE A 139 10.72 -22.64 0.55
N ARG A 140 9.48 -22.85 1.02
CA ARG A 140 8.50 -23.75 0.40
C ARG A 140 7.51 -22.96 -0.46
N PRO A 141 7.24 -23.41 -1.70
CA PRO A 141 6.27 -22.76 -2.57
C PRO A 141 4.82 -23.14 -2.21
N ASP A 142 3.92 -22.18 -2.34
CA ASP A 142 2.46 -22.33 -2.36
C ASP A 142 1.88 -21.20 -3.23
N ARG A 143 1.30 -21.54 -4.40
CA ARG A 143 0.83 -20.54 -5.38
C ARG A 143 1.90 -19.48 -5.65
N ASN A 144 1.57 -18.19 -5.54
CA ASN A 144 2.51 -17.09 -5.68
C ASN A 144 3.37 -16.81 -4.44
N ARG A 145 3.47 -17.74 -3.47
CA ARG A 145 4.12 -17.52 -2.17
C ARG A 145 5.30 -18.46 -1.97
N LEU A 146 6.37 -17.92 -1.40
CA LEU A 146 7.51 -18.66 -0.88
C LEU A 146 7.58 -18.42 0.62
N THR A 147 7.49 -19.46 1.45
CA THR A 147 7.45 -19.30 2.92
C THR A 147 8.60 -20.04 3.61
N ALA A 148 9.25 -19.39 4.57
CA ALA A 148 10.25 -19.98 5.47
C ALA A 148 10.10 -19.40 6.89
N GLY A 149 9.62 -20.21 7.84
CA GLY A 149 9.39 -19.77 9.22
C GLY A 149 8.45 -18.56 9.27
N THR A 150 8.93 -17.45 9.83
CA THR A 150 8.21 -16.18 9.97
C THR A 150 8.40 -15.21 8.80
N ARG A 151 9.02 -15.66 7.69
CA ARG A 151 9.26 -14.84 6.49
C ARG A 151 8.53 -15.43 5.30
N GLN A 152 7.97 -14.57 4.46
CA GLN A 152 7.29 -14.95 3.23
C GLN A 152 7.59 -13.95 2.12
N LEU A 153 7.87 -14.45 0.92
CA LEU A 153 7.93 -13.68 -0.30
C LEU A 153 6.68 -13.98 -1.12
N ARG A 154 6.08 -12.95 -1.72
CA ARG A 154 4.93 -13.09 -2.62
C ARG A 154 5.27 -12.49 -3.97
N LEU A 155 5.05 -13.25 -5.03
CA LEU A 155 5.25 -12.80 -6.40
C LEU A 155 4.01 -12.02 -6.86
N GLY A 156 4.21 -10.75 -7.19
CA GLY A 156 3.19 -9.93 -7.86
C GLY A 156 3.05 -10.26 -9.34
N ARG A 157 1.92 -9.86 -9.92
CA ARG A 157 1.67 -10.01 -11.37
C ARG A 157 2.56 -9.10 -12.23
N ASP A 158 3.16 -8.10 -11.60
CA ASP A 158 4.18 -7.20 -12.16
C ASP A 158 5.59 -7.82 -12.16
N GLY A 159 5.75 -9.03 -11.62
CA GLY A 159 7.02 -9.76 -11.60
C GLY A 159 7.96 -9.38 -10.46
N LEU A 160 7.51 -8.56 -9.51
CA LEU A 160 8.28 -8.21 -8.32
C LEU A 160 7.97 -9.16 -7.15
N TRP A 161 8.99 -9.41 -6.33
CA TRP A 161 8.85 -10.08 -5.05
C TRP A 161 8.59 -9.07 -3.94
N TYR A 162 7.52 -9.29 -3.19
CA TYR A 162 7.12 -8.53 -2.02
C TYR A 162 7.40 -9.35 -0.77
N ALA A 163 8.19 -8.81 0.15
CA ALA A 163 8.48 -9.48 1.41
C ALA A 163 7.43 -9.19 2.47
N TYR A 164 7.19 -10.19 3.30
CA TYR A 164 6.26 -10.19 4.42
C TYR A 164 6.88 -10.91 5.61
N GLU A 165 6.50 -10.46 6.81
CA GLU A 165 6.88 -11.08 8.07
C GLU A 165 5.65 -11.34 8.94
N ALA A 166 5.69 -12.41 9.73
CA ALA A 166 4.64 -12.75 10.68
C ALA A 166 5.24 -13.07 12.05
N ARG A 167 4.43 -12.96 13.11
CA ARG A 167 4.83 -13.47 14.42
C ARG A 167 4.88 -15.00 14.40
N PRO A 168 5.72 -15.66 15.21
CA PRO A 168 5.73 -17.12 15.31
C PRO A 168 4.33 -17.67 15.61
N GLY A 169 3.88 -18.64 14.80
CA GLY A 169 2.56 -19.26 14.95
C GLY A 169 1.37 -18.42 14.46
N SER A 170 1.61 -17.27 13.82
CA SER A 170 0.56 -16.40 13.29
C SER A 170 0.54 -16.41 11.76
N GLU A 171 -0.66 -16.31 11.19
CA GLU A 171 -0.87 -16.11 9.75
C GLU A 171 -1.00 -14.62 9.37
N ASP A 172 -0.73 -13.74 10.34
CA ASP A 172 -0.77 -12.29 10.17
C ASP A 172 0.48 -11.76 9.48
N TRP A 173 0.54 -11.92 8.16
CA TRP A 173 1.63 -11.45 7.31
C TRP A 173 1.60 -9.93 7.12
N TRP A 174 2.62 -9.24 7.60
CA TRP A 174 2.82 -7.79 7.44
C TRP A 174 3.88 -7.50 6.37
N PRO A 175 3.61 -6.58 5.43
CA PRO A 175 4.58 -6.13 4.44
C PRO A 175 5.88 -5.66 5.08
N ALA A 176 7.01 -6.11 4.54
CA ALA A 176 8.35 -5.81 5.03
C ALA A 176 9.29 -5.53 3.86
N GLY A 177 10.26 -4.62 4.05
CA GLY A 177 11.27 -4.33 3.01
C GLY A 177 10.70 -3.66 1.75
N ARG A 178 11.57 -3.50 0.74
CA ARG A 178 11.23 -2.92 -0.56
C ARG A 178 11.00 -4.04 -1.58
N PRO A 179 10.07 -3.87 -2.54
CA PRO A 179 9.88 -4.85 -3.59
C PRO A 179 11.09 -4.91 -4.52
N SER A 180 11.39 -6.10 -5.05
CA SER A 180 12.53 -6.31 -5.93
C SER A 180 12.26 -7.45 -6.91
N ALA A 181 12.81 -7.36 -8.13
CA ALA A 181 12.82 -8.49 -9.07
C ALA A 181 13.73 -9.63 -8.59
N ASP A 182 14.75 -9.30 -7.79
CA ASP A 182 15.59 -10.28 -7.09
C ASP A 182 14.96 -10.65 -5.73
N PRO A 183 14.58 -11.92 -5.52
CA PRO A 183 13.97 -12.38 -4.26
C PRO A 183 14.92 -12.25 -3.06
N VAL A 184 16.24 -12.31 -3.24
CA VAL A 184 17.20 -12.16 -2.13
C VAL A 184 17.21 -10.73 -1.61
N SER A 185 17.21 -9.76 -2.54
CA SER A 185 17.16 -8.32 -2.23
C SER A 185 15.81 -7.84 -1.71
N ALA A 186 14.70 -8.55 -2.00
CA ALA A 186 13.38 -8.22 -1.48
C ALA A 186 13.27 -8.46 0.04
N LEU A 187 14.03 -9.41 0.58
CA LEU A 187 14.04 -9.69 2.02
C LEU A 187 14.85 -8.63 2.78
N PRO A 188 14.30 -8.04 3.86
CA PRO A 188 15.12 -7.27 4.79
C PRO A 188 16.22 -8.18 5.38
N TYR A 189 17.35 -7.58 5.76
CA TYR A 189 18.46 -8.29 6.38
C TYR A 189 18.04 -8.89 7.74
#